data_AF-A0A3D4B8V2-F1
#
_entry.id   AF-A0A3D4B8V2-F1
#
_cell.length_a   1.000
_cell.length_b   1.000
_cell.length_c   1.000
_cell.angle_alpha   90.00
_cell.angle_beta   90.00
_cell.angle_gamma   90.00
#
_symmetry.space_group_name_H-M   'P 1'
#
loop_
_entity.id
_entity.type
_entity.pdbx_description
1 polymer ?
#
loop_
_entity_poly.entity_id
_entity_poly.type
_entity_poly.pdbx_seq_one_letter_code
_entity_poly.pdbx_strand_id
1 'polypeptide(L)'
;MASTADIGLRYKEAKLFISEYYQREQRNLNSLQALVDPRSSEARQLNDITKELMKRSSYDQNRVKSHFRRLTRQVSIPAREPKETDQERTADALIPDWVEIVPDSSLSVVRRMRKALGYNQRAATLTGLIAAECKNFCDGQRTILDIQKAVSAEFGSVPVADVIQYFYELEHQGHVRILSKK
;
A
#
# COMPACT_ATOMS: atom_id res chain seq x y z
N MET A 1 1.05 -1.55 -30.94
CA MET A 1 -0.11 -0.87 -30.31
C MET A 1 -0.26 -1.44 -28.91
N ALA A 2 -0.60 -0.63 -27.90
CA ALA A 2 -0.82 -1.13 -26.53
C ALA A 2 -2.04 -2.06 -26.50
N SER A 3 -1.92 -3.20 -25.81
CA SER A 3 -3.02 -4.15 -25.66
C SER A 3 -4.10 -3.63 -24.68
N THR A 4 -5.29 -4.21 -24.71
CA THR A 4 -6.35 -3.94 -23.71
C THR A 4 -5.84 -4.10 -22.27
N ALA A 5 -5.01 -5.13 -22.04
CA ALA A 5 -4.44 -5.43 -20.73
C ALA A 5 -3.48 -4.31 -20.28
N ASP A 6 -2.64 -3.80 -21.20
CA ASP A 6 -1.72 -2.70 -20.90
C ASP A 6 -2.48 -1.43 -20.55
N ILE A 7 -3.51 -1.06 -21.31
CA ILE A 7 -4.30 0.14 -21.06
C ILE A 7 -5.03 0.04 -19.71
N GLY A 8 -5.59 -1.13 -19.40
CA GLY A 8 -6.24 -1.40 -18.11
C GLY A 8 -5.27 -1.30 -16.93
N LEU A 9 -4.08 -1.89 -17.05
CA LEU A 9 -3.04 -1.84 -16.03
C LEU A 9 -2.59 -0.40 -15.77
N ARG A 10 -2.25 0.36 -16.82
CA ARG A 10 -1.84 1.76 -16.70
C ARG A 10 -2.93 2.65 -16.11
N TYR A 11 -4.20 2.36 -16.40
CA TYR A 11 -5.32 3.06 -15.77
C TYR A 11 -5.39 2.79 -14.25
N LYS A 12 -5.21 1.54 -13.82
CA LYS A 12 -5.17 1.20 -12.39
C LYS A 12 -3.99 1.86 -11.68
N GLU A 13 -2.81 1.85 -12.29
CA GLU A 13 -1.61 2.54 -11.77
C GLU A 13 -1.86 4.06 -11.62
N ALA A 14 -2.41 4.71 -12.64
CA ALA A 14 -2.71 6.14 -12.59
C ALA A 14 -3.69 6.49 -11.47
N LYS A 15 -4.76 5.68 -11.29
CA LYS A 15 -5.71 5.88 -10.19
C LYS A 15 -5.06 5.69 -8.83
N LEU A 16 -4.20 4.68 -8.69
CA LEU A 16 -3.44 4.42 -7.47
C LEU A 16 -2.56 5.61 -7.11
N PHE A 17 -1.71 6.08 -8.02
CA PHE A 17 -0.77 7.17 -7.75
C PHE A 17 -1.48 8.46 -7.37
N ILE A 18 -2.60 8.79 -8.04
CA ILE A 18 -3.42 9.95 -7.66
C ILE A 18 -4.01 9.75 -6.27
N SER A 19 -4.58 8.57 -5.97
CA SER A 19 -5.16 8.28 -4.66
C SER A 19 -4.13 8.44 -3.54
N GLU A 20 -2.95 7.81 -3.68
CA GLU A 20 -1.89 7.85 -2.68
C GLU A 20 -1.30 9.25 -2.50
N TYR A 21 -1.14 10.02 -3.59
CA TYR A 21 -0.73 11.42 -3.51
C TYR A 21 -1.68 12.22 -2.60
N TYR A 22 -2.98 12.14 -2.86
CA TYR A 22 -3.99 12.88 -2.09
C TYR A 22 -4.10 12.39 -0.64
N GLN A 23 -4.00 11.08 -0.40
CA GLN A 23 -3.98 10.53 0.96
C GLN A 23 -2.75 10.97 1.75
N ARG A 24 -1.56 10.95 1.12
CA ARG A 24 -0.33 11.42 1.75
C ARG A 24 -0.42 12.90 2.10
N GLU A 25 -0.90 13.72 1.18
CA GLU A 25 -1.07 15.15 1.42
C GLU A 25 -2.10 15.43 2.52
N GLN A 26 -3.20 14.67 2.57
CA GLN A 26 -4.16 14.74 3.67
C GLN A 26 -3.51 14.39 5.02
N ARG A 27 -2.69 13.32 5.09
CA ARG A 27 -1.95 12.96 6.32
C ARG A 27 -0.99 14.08 6.75
N ASN A 28 -0.28 14.68 5.80
CA ASN A 28 0.62 15.80 6.07
C ASN A 28 -0.14 17.00 6.67
N LEU A 29 -1.26 17.39 6.07
CA LEU A 29 -2.10 18.47 6.60
C LEU A 29 -2.70 18.13 7.97
N ASN A 30 -3.18 16.89 8.15
CA ASN A 30 -3.73 16.46 9.43
C ASN A 30 -2.68 16.47 10.54
N SER A 31 -1.40 16.24 10.23
CA SER A 31 -0.33 16.31 11.24
C SER A 31 -0.18 17.72 11.83
N LEU A 32 -0.50 18.77 11.05
CA LEU A 32 -0.49 20.15 11.51
C LEU A 32 -1.60 20.44 12.53
N GLN A 33 -2.66 19.63 12.57
CA GLN A 33 -3.75 19.80 13.55
C GLN A 33 -3.26 19.70 15.00
N ALA A 34 -2.16 18.98 15.24
CA ALA A 34 -1.54 18.90 16.57
C ALA A 34 -0.93 20.23 17.06
N LEU A 35 -0.72 21.20 16.16
CA LEU A 35 -0.06 22.47 16.45
C LEU A 35 -1.02 23.65 16.61
N VAL A 36 -2.32 23.47 16.34
CA VAL A 36 -3.32 24.54 16.35
C VAL A 36 -4.43 24.27 17.36
N ASP A 37 -4.90 25.32 18.05
CA ASP A 37 -6.09 25.22 18.90
C ASP A 37 -7.30 24.81 18.03
N PRO A 38 -8.00 23.71 18.33
CA PRO A 38 -9.16 23.24 17.57
C PRO A 38 -10.28 24.26 17.39
N ARG A 39 -10.38 25.27 18.25
CA ARG A 39 -11.41 26.33 18.20
C ARG A 39 -10.99 27.57 17.43
N SER A 40 -9.73 27.63 17.00
CA SER A 40 -9.14 28.79 16.33
C SER A 40 -9.66 28.99 14.89
N SER A 41 -9.39 30.16 14.31
CA SER A 41 -9.59 30.42 12.89
C SER A 41 -8.67 29.56 12.02
N GLU A 42 -7.46 29.31 12.49
CA GLU A 42 -6.39 28.57 11.83
C GLU A 42 -6.79 27.09 11.67
N ALA A 43 -7.36 26.49 12.71
CA ALA A 43 -7.90 25.12 12.64
C ALA A 43 -9.07 25.01 11.63
N ARG A 44 -9.93 26.03 11.55
CA ARG A 44 -11.00 26.08 10.54
C ARG A 44 -10.44 26.18 9.13
N GLN A 45 -9.47 27.06 8.91
CA GLN A 45 -8.80 27.22 7.63
C GLN A 45 -8.10 25.93 7.18
N LEU A 46 -7.38 25.26 8.09
CA LEU A 46 -6.73 23.98 7.81
C LEU A 46 -7.75 22.92 7.39
N ASN A 47 -8.89 22.82 8.09
CA ASN A 47 -9.96 21.91 7.73
C ASN A 47 -10.56 22.21 6.35
N ASP A 48 -10.70 23.48 5.98
CA ASP A 48 -11.22 23.86 4.67
C ASP A 48 -10.24 23.54 3.54
N ILE A 49 -8.93 23.72 3.76
CA ILE A 49 -7.88 23.26 2.85
C ILE A 49 -7.96 21.75 2.65
N THR A 50 -8.05 20.97 3.73
CA THR A 50 -8.17 19.51 3.65
C THR A 50 -9.43 19.09 2.90
N LYS A 51 -10.57 19.76 3.11
CA LYS A 51 -11.80 19.49 2.34
C LYS A 51 -11.65 19.80 0.86
N GLU A 52 -11.01 20.92 0.52
CA GLU A 52 -10.76 21.30 -0.87
C GLU A 52 -9.86 20.28 -1.56
N LEU A 53 -8.79 19.84 -0.89
CA LEU A 53 -7.90 18.79 -1.36
C LEU A 53 -8.67 17.52 -1.73
N MET A 54 -9.60 17.08 -0.88
CA MET A 54 -10.40 15.89 -1.14
C MET A 54 -11.41 16.07 -2.28
N LYS A 55 -11.95 17.29 -2.48
CA LYS A 55 -12.76 17.61 -3.65
C LYS A 55 -11.93 17.51 -4.94
N ARG A 56 -10.68 18.01 -4.93
CA ARG A 56 -9.75 17.92 -6.06
C ARG A 56 -9.38 16.47 -6.39
N SER A 57 -9.19 15.62 -5.37
CA SER A 57 -8.99 14.18 -5.56
C SER A 57 -10.10 13.54 -6.40
N SER A 58 -11.35 13.82 -6.05
CA SER A 58 -12.51 13.30 -6.79
C SER A 58 -12.55 13.81 -8.24
N TYR A 59 -12.19 15.07 -8.45
CA TYR A 59 -12.12 15.68 -9.78
C TYR A 59 -11.05 15.01 -10.67
N ASP A 60 -9.84 14.83 -10.16
CA ASP A 60 -8.74 14.24 -10.93
C ASP A 60 -8.95 12.74 -11.20
N GLN A 61 -9.54 11.99 -10.26
CA GLN A 61 -9.97 10.61 -10.50
C GLN A 61 -10.95 10.52 -11.68
N ASN A 62 -11.93 11.44 -11.74
CA ASN A 62 -12.88 11.51 -12.85
C ASN A 62 -12.23 11.91 -14.18
N ARG A 63 -11.20 12.77 -14.15
CA ARG A 63 -10.42 13.11 -15.34
C ARG A 63 -9.68 11.89 -15.89
N VAL A 64 -8.98 11.14 -15.05
CA VAL A 64 -8.28 9.91 -15.47
C VAL A 64 -9.26 8.90 -16.06
N LYS A 65 -10.40 8.67 -15.41
CA LYS A 65 -11.48 7.82 -15.94
C LYS A 65 -11.99 8.29 -17.31
N SER A 66 -12.15 9.60 -17.49
CA SER A 66 -12.56 10.17 -18.78
C SER A 66 -11.51 9.98 -19.87
N HIS A 67 -10.22 10.13 -19.53
CA HIS A 67 -9.11 9.83 -20.46
C HIS A 67 -9.07 8.35 -20.84
N PHE A 68 -9.20 7.42 -19.88
CA PHE A 68 -9.28 5.99 -20.15
C PHE A 68 -10.43 5.63 -21.10
N ARG A 69 -11.62 6.20 -20.89
CA ARG A 69 -12.78 5.99 -21.77
C ARG A 69 -12.54 6.52 -23.20
N ARG A 70 -11.85 7.65 -23.34
CA ARG A 70 -11.49 8.17 -24.67
C ARG A 70 -10.47 7.27 -25.36
N LEU A 71 -9.43 6.85 -24.65
CA LEU A 71 -8.37 6.02 -25.18
C LEU A 71 -8.91 4.66 -25.65
N THR A 72 -9.70 3.99 -24.81
CA THR A 72 -10.34 2.70 -25.15
C THR A 72 -11.23 2.78 -26.39
N ARG A 73 -12.00 3.87 -26.55
CA ARG A 73 -12.78 4.13 -27.78
C ARG A 73 -11.90 4.29 -29.02
N GLN A 74 -10.78 5.03 -28.93
CA GLN A 74 -9.88 5.24 -30.06
C GLN A 74 -9.27 3.93 -30.57
N VAL A 75 -8.99 2.99 -29.67
CA VAL A 75 -8.43 1.67 -30.02
C VAL A 75 -9.49 0.58 -30.18
N SER A 76 -10.78 0.96 -30.24
CA SER A 76 -11.92 0.04 -30.40
C SER A 76 -11.99 -1.09 -29.36
N ILE A 77 -11.54 -0.82 -28.14
CA ILE A 77 -11.60 -1.74 -27.00
C ILE A 77 -12.78 -1.34 -26.09
N PRO A 78 -13.55 -2.30 -25.54
CA PRO A 78 -14.62 -1.99 -24.60
C PRO A 78 -14.09 -1.21 -23.38
N ALA A 79 -14.73 -0.07 -23.08
CA ALA A 79 -14.39 0.78 -21.94
C ALA A 79 -14.87 0.17 -20.61
N ARG A 80 -14.37 -1.02 -20.27
CA ARG A 80 -14.65 -1.69 -19.00
C ARG A 80 -13.52 -1.39 -18.03
N GLU A 81 -13.86 -0.79 -16.90
CA GLU A 81 -12.86 -0.60 -15.84
C GLU A 81 -12.33 -1.98 -15.40
N PRO A 82 -11.00 -2.14 -15.27
CA PRO A 82 -10.43 -3.41 -14.85
C PRO A 82 -10.85 -3.70 -13.42
N LYS A 83 -11.29 -4.93 -13.19
CA LYS A 83 -11.62 -5.42 -11.85
C LYS A 83 -10.35 -5.80 -11.10
N GLU A 84 -10.51 -6.04 -9.81
CA GLU A 84 -9.48 -6.67 -9.01
C GLU A 84 -9.21 -8.09 -9.51
N THR A 85 -7.93 -8.43 -9.59
CA THR A 85 -7.47 -9.79 -9.91
C THR A 85 -7.71 -10.71 -8.71
N ASP A 86 -7.56 -12.03 -8.90
CA ASP A 86 -7.62 -12.96 -7.79
C ASP A 86 -6.50 -12.69 -6.78
N GLN A 87 -5.30 -12.36 -7.24
CA GLN A 87 -4.16 -12.03 -6.38
C GLN A 87 -4.40 -10.76 -5.55
N GLU A 88 -5.00 -9.72 -6.14
CA GLU A 88 -5.36 -8.50 -5.39
C GLU A 88 -6.41 -8.79 -4.32
N ARG A 89 -7.42 -9.61 -4.64
CA ARG A 89 -8.42 -10.03 -3.65
C ARG A 89 -7.79 -10.87 -2.54
N THR A 90 -6.85 -11.75 -2.85
CA THR A 90 -6.09 -12.48 -1.85
C THR A 90 -5.29 -11.52 -0.97
N ALA A 91 -4.55 -10.59 -1.55
CA ALA A 91 -3.76 -9.62 -0.78
C ALA A 91 -4.63 -8.69 0.10
N ASP A 92 -5.83 -8.31 -0.35
CA ASP A 92 -6.76 -7.50 0.45
C ASP A 92 -7.35 -8.27 1.64
N ALA A 93 -7.37 -9.60 1.58
CA ALA A 93 -7.86 -10.44 2.66
C ALA A 93 -6.82 -10.70 3.76
N LEU A 94 -5.56 -10.32 3.56
CA LEU A 94 -4.44 -10.66 4.43
C LEU A 94 -3.87 -9.42 5.09
N ILE A 95 -3.70 -9.44 6.41
CA ILE A 95 -3.12 -8.36 7.23
C ILE A 95 -1.85 -8.90 7.90
N PRO A 96 -0.65 -8.44 7.52
CA PRO A 96 0.58 -8.81 8.19
C PRO A 96 0.75 -8.00 9.47
N ASP A 97 1.18 -8.67 10.54
CA ASP A 97 1.45 -8.08 11.84
C ASP A 97 2.77 -8.62 12.41
N TRP A 98 3.54 -7.77 13.08
CA TRP A 98 4.79 -8.20 13.70
C TRP A 98 4.51 -9.18 14.82
N VAL A 99 5.30 -10.26 14.88
CA VAL A 99 5.26 -11.15 16.03
C VAL A 99 5.91 -10.43 17.21
N GLU A 100 5.14 -10.18 18.27
CA GLU A 100 5.65 -9.62 19.51
C GLU A 100 6.72 -10.55 20.10
N ILE A 101 7.96 -10.07 20.15
CA ILE A 101 9.05 -10.78 20.81
C ILE A 101 8.95 -10.47 22.30
N VAL A 102 8.25 -11.32 23.05
CA VAL A 102 8.33 -11.28 24.52
C VAL A 102 9.78 -11.58 24.91
N PRO A 103 10.50 -10.65 25.59
CA PRO A 103 11.85 -10.91 26.04
C PRO A 103 11.80 -11.88 27.22
N ASP A 104 11.79 -13.16 26.90
CA ASP A 104 12.12 -14.21 27.86
C ASP A 104 13.64 -14.40 27.83
N SER A 105 14.31 -14.22 28.96
CA SER A 105 15.77 -14.35 29.09
C SER A 105 16.28 -15.79 28.99
N SER A 106 15.40 -16.76 28.69
CA SER A 106 15.78 -18.16 28.49
C SER A 106 16.67 -18.34 27.26
N LEU A 107 17.61 -19.29 27.32
CA LEU A 107 18.48 -19.72 26.20
C LEU A 107 17.70 -20.07 24.91
N SER A 108 16.39 -20.34 25.02
CA SER A 108 15.48 -20.56 23.91
C SER A 108 15.22 -19.29 23.07
N VAL A 109 15.18 -18.11 23.70
CA VAL A 109 15.03 -16.82 23.01
C VAL A 109 16.33 -16.39 22.38
N VAL A 110 17.49 -16.62 23.02
CA VAL A 110 18.80 -16.42 22.35
C VAL A 110 18.94 -17.32 21.12
N ARG A 111 18.39 -18.54 21.15
CA ARG A 111 18.36 -19.47 20.00
C ARG A 111 17.36 -19.05 18.92
N ARG A 112 16.18 -18.52 19.29
CA ARG A 112 15.23 -17.87 18.35
C ARG A 112 15.83 -16.61 17.74
N MET A 113 16.47 -15.77 18.55
CA MET A 113 17.23 -14.61 18.11
C MET A 113 18.35 -15.02 17.17
N ARG A 114 19.14 -16.07 17.45
CA ARG A 114 20.14 -16.56 16.48
C ARG A 114 19.52 -17.04 15.17
N LYS A 115 18.38 -17.72 15.20
CA LYS A 115 17.65 -18.17 14.00
C LYS A 115 17.04 -16.99 13.22
N ALA A 116 16.55 -15.98 13.93
CA ALA A 116 16.00 -14.73 13.37
C ALA A 116 17.10 -13.76 12.90
N LEU A 117 18.29 -13.79 13.52
CA LEU A 117 19.42 -12.91 13.27
C LEU A 117 20.52 -13.54 12.38
N GLY A 118 20.42 -14.82 11.97
CA GLY A 118 21.26 -15.31 10.88
C GLY A 118 21.33 -16.82 10.62
N TYR A 119 21.62 -17.13 9.34
CA TYR A 119 22.05 -18.42 8.77
C TYR A 119 20.96 -19.45 8.43
N ASN A 120 19.90 -19.00 7.75
CA ASN A 120 19.25 -19.70 6.63
C ASN A 120 18.19 -18.78 6.00
N GLN A 121 18.52 -17.50 5.82
CA GLN A 121 17.65 -16.61 5.05
C GLN A 121 17.77 -17.03 3.59
N ARG A 122 16.76 -17.75 3.08
CA ARG A 122 16.51 -17.70 1.63
C ARG A 122 16.39 -16.22 1.29
N ALA A 123 17.06 -15.81 0.21
CA ALA A 123 16.92 -14.44 -0.29
C ALA A 123 15.42 -14.17 -0.46
N ALA A 124 14.94 -13.13 0.21
CA ALA A 124 13.55 -12.76 0.11
C ALA A 124 13.25 -12.29 -1.32
N THR A 125 12.05 -12.57 -1.81
CA THR A 125 11.64 -12.22 -3.18
C THR A 125 11.73 -10.70 -3.41
N LEU A 126 11.48 -9.90 -2.37
CA LEU A 126 11.73 -8.45 -2.36
C LEU A 126 12.99 -8.13 -1.54
N THR A 127 13.82 -7.21 -2.05
CA THR A 127 15.04 -6.72 -1.39
C THR A 127 15.15 -5.19 -1.45
N GLY A 128 16.15 -4.62 -0.78
CA GLY A 128 16.43 -3.18 -0.82
C GLY A 128 15.34 -2.33 -0.17
N LEU A 129 15.13 -1.12 -0.71
CA LEU A 129 14.21 -0.12 -0.15
C LEU A 129 12.75 -0.58 -0.19
N ILE A 130 12.32 -1.27 -1.24
CA ILE A 130 10.95 -1.82 -1.35
C ILE A 130 10.66 -2.78 -0.18
N ALA A 131 11.59 -3.68 0.12
CA ALA A 131 11.44 -4.62 1.23
C ALA A 131 11.45 -3.91 2.60
N ALA A 132 12.28 -2.87 2.75
CA ALA A 132 12.31 -2.06 3.95
C ALA A 132 10.98 -1.33 4.16
N GLU A 133 10.39 -0.74 3.11
CA GLU A 133 9.10 -0.06 3.23
C GLU A 133 7.93 -1.03 3.46
N CYS A 134 7.93 -2.21 2.83
CA CYS A 134 6.95 -3.25 3.16
C CYS A 134 6.96 -3.57 4.67
N LYS A 135 8.15 -3.65 5.28
CA LYS A 135 8.31 -3.85 6.73
C LYS A 135 7.82 -2.66 7.54
N ASN A 136 8.12 -1.43 7.11
CA ASN A 136 7.67 -0.21 7.80
C ASN A 136 6.15 -0.07 7.82
N PHE A 137 5.47 -0.50 6.74
CA PHE A 137 4.01 -0.47 6.66
C PHE A 137 3.31 -1.67 7.32
N CYS A 138 4.05 -2.67 7.79
CA CYS A 138 3.53 -3.80 8.55
C CYS A 138 3.19 -3.35 9.98
N ASP A 139 1.96 -2.90 10.18
CA ASP A 139 1.46 -2.32 11.44
C ASP A 139 0.28 -3.11 12.04
N GLY A 140 -0.04 -4.28 11.49
CA GLY A 140 -1.18 -5.08 11.90
C GLY A 140 -2.55 -4.48 11.55
N GLN A 141 -2.59 -3.40 10.77
CA GLN A 141 -3.83 -2.74 10.34
C GLN A 141 -4.00 -2.75 8.82
N ARG A 142 -2.91 -2.50 8.09
CA ARG A 142 -2.93 -2.49 6.62
C ARG A 142 -3.00 -3.90 6.05
N THR A 143 -3.76 -4.07 4.97
CA THR A 143 -3.72 -5.32 4.21
C THR A 143 -2.42 -5.40 3.40
N ILE A 144 -2.05 -6.60 2.94
CA ILE A 144 -0.94 -6.77 1.99
C ILE A 144 -1.18 -5.94 0.73
N LEU A 145 -2.44 -5.80 0.29
CA LEU A 145 -2.78 -4.97 -0.86
C LEU A 145 -2.56 -3.48 -0.58
N ASP A 146 -2.92 -2.98 0.61
CA ASP A 146 -2.66 -1.59 0.99
C ASP A 146 -1.17 -1.28 1.04
N ILE A 147 -0.37 -2.21 1.59
CA ILE A 147 1.09 -2.10 1.65
C ILE A 147 1.67 -2.08 0.22
N GLN A 148 1.23 -3.00 -0.65
CA GLN A 148 1.68 -3.04 -2.05
C GLN A 148 1.35 -1.74 -2.79
N LYS A 149 0.16 -1.18 -2.56
CA LYS A 149 -0.30 0.07 -3.16
C LYS A 149 0.56 1.26 -2.72
N ALA A 150 0.81 1.37 -1.42
CA ALA A 150 1.65 2.43 -0.84
C ALA A 150 3.08 2.38 -1.39
N VAL A 151 3.71 1.20 -1.36
CA VAL A 151 5.06 1.00 -1.88
C VAL A 151 5.10 1.25 -3.39
N SER A 152 4.09 0.82 -4.14
CA SER A 152 4.06 1.05 -5.59
C SER A 152 3.96 2.53 -5.96
N ALA A 153 3.31 3.34 -5.13
CA ALA A 153 3.22 4.78 -5.36
C ALA A 153 4.57 5.50 -5.17
N GLU A 154 5.50 4.90 -4.42
CA GLU A 154 6.82 5.50 -4.15
C GLU A 154 7.91 4.96 -5.07
N PHE A 155 7.91 3.66 -5.37
CA PHE A 155 8.98 2.99 -6.11
C PHE A 155 8.58 2.58 -7.54
N GLY A 156 7.36 2.93 -7.96
CA GLY A 156 6.76 2.44 -9.20
C GLY A 156 6.12 1.07 -9.04
N SER A 157 5.56 0.53 -10.13
CA SER A 157 4.74 -0.69 -10.08
C SER A 157 5.47 -1.88 -9.44
N VAL A 158 5.01 -2.31 -8.26
CA VAL A 158 5.51 -3.52 -7.58
C VAL A 158 4.47 -4.64 -7.75
N PRO A 159 4.85 -5.84 -8.24
CA PRO A 159 3.91 -6.94 -8.41
C PRO A 159 3.29 -7.38 -7.08
N VAL A 160 1.96 -7.53 -7.04
CA VAL A 160 1.24 -7.99 -5.84
C VAL A 160 1.67 -9.38 -5.40
N ALA A 161 2.00 -10.26 -6.36
CA ALA A 161 2.51 -11.60 -6.07
C ALA A 161 3.81 -11.57 -5.26
N ASP A 162 4.72 -10.65 -5.57
CA ASP A 162 6.00 -10.53 -4.89
C ASP A 162 5.83 -10.03 -3.46
N VAL A 163 4.88 -9.10 -3.22
CA VAL A 163 4.58 -8.61 -1.87
C VAL A 163 3.89 -9.68 -1.03
N ILE A 164 2.94 -10.44 -1.61
CA ILE A 164 2.34 -11.61 -0.94
C ILE A 164 3.43 -12.62 -0.55
N GLN A 165 4.27 -13.00 -1.52
CA GLN A 165 5.34 -13.97 -1.32
C GLN A 165 6.34 -13.50 -0.25
N TYR A 166 6.69 -12.22 -0.27
CA TYR A 166 7.55 -11.60 0.73
C TYR A 166 7.00 -11.74 2.16
N PHE A 167 5.72 -11.47 2.39
CA PHE A 167 5.13 -11.63 3.72
C PHE A 167 5.01 -13.10 4.13
N TYR A 168 4.74 -14.02 3.22
CA TYR A 168 4.79 -15.46 3.52
C TYR A 168 6.21 -15.92 3.89
N GLU A 169 7.24 -15.38 3.25
CA GLU A 169 8.64 -15.66 3.63
C GLU A 169 8.96 -15.14 5.04
N LEU A 170 8.48 -13.94 5.39
CA LEU A 170 8.64 -13.38 6.74
C LEU A 170 7.85 -14.18 7.80
N GLU A 171 6.66 -14.67 7.45
CA GLU A 171 5.86 -15.53 8.32
C GLU A 171 6.53 -16.88 8.57
N HIS A 172 7.04 -17.52 7.51
CA HIS A 172 7.79 -18.78 7.63
C HIS A 172 9.08 -18.61 8.46
N GLN A 173 9.69 -17.43 8.43
CA GLN A 173 10.85 -17.09 9.27
C GLN A 173 10.46 -16.75 10.72
N GLY A 174 9.17 -16.61 11.03
CA GLY A 174 8.66 -16.27 12.36
C GLY A 174 8.78 -14.79 12.72
N HIS A 175 8.96 -13.91 11.74
CA HIS A 175 9.04 -12.46 11.95
C HIS A 175 7.66 -11.80 11.99
N VAL A 176 6.75 -12.27 11.16
CA VAL A 176 5.40 -11.72 10.97
C VAL A 176 4.38 -12.85 11.13
N ARG A 177 3.15 -12.52 11.50
CA ARG A 177 1.98 -13.39 11.38
C ARG A 177 1.00 -12.77 10.39
N ILE A 178 0.36 -13.58 9.57
CA ILE A 178 -0.65 -13.11 8.62
C ILE A 178 -2.04 -13.44 9.16
N LEU A 179 -2.83 -12.39 9.37
CA LEU A 179 -4.20 -12.47 9.86
C LEU A 179 -5.17 -12.32 8.68
N SER A 180 -6.35 -12.92 8.78
CA SER A 180 -7.43 -12.63 7.84
C SER A 180 -8.15 -11.34 8.24
N LYS A 181 -8.43 -10.48 7.26
CA LYS A 181 -9.29 -9.30 7.41
C LYS A 181 -10.66 -9.76 7.92
N LYS A 182 -11.12 -9.17 9.03
CA LYS A 182 -12.41 -9.45 9.66
C LYS A 182 -13.56 -8.82 8.88
#